data_AF-A0A7J6NT52-F1
#
_entry.id   AF-A0A7J6NT52-F1
#
_cell.length_a   1.000
_cell.length_b   1.000
_cell.length_c   1.000
_cell.angle_alpha   90.00
_cell.angle_beta   90.00
_cell.angle_gamma   90.00
#
_symmetry.space_group_name_H-M   'P 1'
#
loop_
_entity.id
_entity.type
_entity.pdbx_description
1 polymer ?
#
loop_
_entity_poly.entity_id
_entity_poly.type
_entity_poly.pdbx_seq_one_letter_code
_entity_poly.pdbx_strand_id
1 'polypeptide(L)'
;MDLSNMRAVMVAGRGGLVEAALRAISKSSSLQAGDVIFYAVEKNEDAVMTLRARARHRDEWKAHSVEVVCSDLRDWTPSTGPLDVVISEFLGSFGDNEASPELLTDAFLKRILKPNGVCIPRGYTSFCQPMMCPALWTDIRSLMADTTTALGAGGLANSDKRLSTPFVVITNRCFYPSPSVGAQEVFTFDHQRPDEDHSDDHSDSGDRFKSLSFPVEADAVIHGLQGYFECSLYGSVTMSINPKTHTPDMVSWFPIFLPLASPITVKRGQVFTWNIWRRVDHTTRRMWYEWCVTSPCVKPVQNTNGSYYYVGL
;
A
#
# COMPACT_ATOMS: atom_id res chain seq x y z
N MET A 1 -11.90 9.13 -26.56
CA MET A 1 -12.68 9.58 -25.40
C MET A 1 -13.11 11.01 -25.73
N ASP A 2 -14.40 11.31 -25.72
CA ASP A 2 -14.84 12.72 -25.79
C ASP A 2 -14.33 13.39 -24.51
N LEU A 3 -13.48 14.41 -24.68
CA LEU A 3 -12.79 15.07 -23.57
C LEU A 3 -13.63 16.20 -22.97
N SER A 4 -14.77 16.53 -23.57
CA SER A 4 -15.68 17.53 -23.02
C SER A 4 -16.46 16.95 -21.83
N ASN A 5 -16.40 17.63 -20.68
CA ASN A 5 -17.07 17.23 -19.42
C ASN A 5 -16.54 15.92 -18.79
N MET A 6 -15.23 15.71 -18.82
CA MET A 6 -14.58 14.62 -18.11
C MET A 6 -14.79 14.77 -16.60
N ARG A 7 -14.95 13.66 -15.88
CA ARG A 7 -15.13 13.68 -14.43
C ARG A 7 -14.12 12.79 -13.74
N ALA A 8 -13.49 13.31 -12.70
CA ALA A 8 -12.50 12.58 -11.92
C ALA A 8 -12.83 12.65 -10.43
N VAL A 9 -12.64 11.55 -9.70
CA VAL A 9 -12.66 11.53 -8.23
C VAL A 9 -11.27 11.32 -7.69
N MET A 10 -10.98 11.95 -6.56
CA MET A 10 -9.69 11.91 -5.90
C MET A 10 -9.83 11.68 -4.41
N VAL A 11 -9.03 10.77 -3.86
CA VAL A 11 -8.79 10.70 -2.40
C VAL A 11 -7.95 11.90 -2.02
N ALA A 12 -8.59 12.90 -1.44
CA ALA A 12 -8.04 14.24 -1.53
C ALA A 12 -6.98 14.53 -0.45
N GLY A 13 -7.04 13.91 0.73
CA GLY A 13 -6.20 14.28 1.86
C GLY A 13 -6.28 15.79 2.09
N ARG A 14 -5.14 16.47 2.12
CA ARG A 14 -5.08 17.94 2.21
C ARG A 14 -5.03 18.66 0.86
N GLY A 15 -5.21 17.95 -0.25
CA GLY A 15 -5.35 18.50 -1.61
C GLY A 15 -4.11 18.36 -2.50
N GLY A 16 -3.09 17.58 -2.09
CA GLY A 16 -1.86 17.42 -2.86
C GLY A 16 -2.10 16.76 -4.22
N LEU A 17 -2.90 15.69 -4.28
CA LEU A 17 -3.28 15.05 -5.54
C LEU A 17 -4.14 15.98 -6.39
N VAL A 18 -5.09 16.71 -5.79
CA VAL A 18 -5.90 17.70 -6.51
C VAL A 18 -5.01 18.70 -7.23
N GLU A 19 -4.05 19.31 -6.52
CA GLU A 19 -3.08 20.24 -7.13
C GLU A 19 -2.20 19.58 -8.21
N ALA A 20 -1.85 18.29 -8.06
CA ALA A 20 -1.14 17.57 -9.11
C ALA A 20 -2.00 17.40 -10.38
N ALA A 21 -3.28 17.07 -10.23
CA ALA A 21 -4.20 16.95 -11.36
C ALA A 21 -4.47 18.29 -12.05
N LEU A 22 -4.70 19.36 -11.30
CA LEU A 22 -4.87 20.71 -11.87
C LEU A 22 -3.64 21.14 -12.69
N ARG A 23 -2.44 20.90 -12.15
CA ARG A 23 -1.19 21.14 -12.90
C ARG A 23 -1.07 20.28 -14.14
N ALA A 24 -1.53 19.03 -14.12
CA ALA A 24 -1.55 18.17 -15.30
C ALA A 24 -2.46 18.75 -16.39
N ILE A 25 -3.65 19.26 -16.02
CA ILE A 25 -4.54 19.96 -16.96
C ILE A 25 -3.88 21.21 -17.53
N SER A 26 -3.24 22.04 -16.69
CA SER A 26 -2.58 23.28 -17.15
C SER A 26 -1.45 23.03 -18.17
N LYS A 27 -0.85 21.83 -18.16
CA LYS A 27 0.21 21.40 -19.08
C LYS A 27 -0.30 20.60 -20.27
N SER A 28 -1.60 20.30 -20.32
CA SER A 28 -2.21 19.53 -21.40
C SER A 28 -2.39 20.40 -22.63
N SER A 29 -2.05 19.87 -23.81
CA SER A 29 -2.39 20.49 -25.09
C SER A 29 -3.84 20.24 -25.51
N SER A 30 -4.52 19.32 -24.84
CA SER A 30 -5.83 18.78 -25.27
C SER A 30 -6.95 19.03 -24.27
N LEU A 31 -6.63 19.51 -23.07
CA LEU A 31 -7.60 19.86 -22.02
C LEU A 31 -7.37 21.30 -21.60
N GLN A 32 -8.45 22.00 -21.30
CA GLN A 32 -8.49 23.36 -20.80
C GLN A 32 -9.09 23.39 -19.39
N ALA A 33 -8.92 24.52 -18.70
CA ALA A 33 -9.59 24.75 -17.42
C ALA A 33 -11.12 24.67 -17.60
N GLY A 34 -11.78 23.88 -16.76
CA GLY A 34 -13.23 23.64 -16.83
C GLY A 34 -13.64 22.41 -17.63
N ASP A 35 -12.75 21.80 -18.43
CA ASP A 35 -13.06 20.55 -19.15
C ASP A 35 -13.24 19.35 -18.21
N VAL A 36 -12.66 19.44 -17.02
CA VAL A 36 -12.69 18.39 -16.00
C VAL A 36 -13.39 18.89 -14.73
N ILE A 37 -14.36 18.13 -14.27
CA ILE A 37 -14.97 18.27 -12.94
C ILE A 37 -14.24 17.33 -11.98
N PHE A 38 -13.71 17.87 -10.90
CA PHE A 38 -12.98 17.13 -9.88
C PHE A 38 -13.83 16.97 -8.62
N TYR A 39 -14.02 15.73 -8.17
CA TYR A 39 -14.58 15.41 -6.87
C TYR A 39 -13.44 15.09 -5.89
N ALA A 40 -13.14 16.02 -5.00
CA ALA A 40 -12.17 15.86 -3.92
C ALA A 40 -12.87 15.22 -2.71
N VAL A 41 -12.84 13.88 -2.63
CA VAL A 41 -13.51 13.11 -1.58
C VAL A 41 -12.52 12.83 -0.44
N GLU A 42 -12.93 13.11 0.79
CA GLU A 42 -12.14 12.88 2.00
C GLU A 42 -13.06 12.60 3.19
N LYS A 43 -12.69 11.63 4.04
CA LYS A 43 -13.47 11.26 5.23
C LYS A 43 -13.02 12.00 6.48
N ASN A 44 -11.75 12.44 6.54
CA ASN A 44 -11.22 13.19 7.66
C ASN A 44 -11.70 14.64 7.61
N GLU A 45 -12.55 15.03 8.57
CA GLU A 45 -13.14 16.37 8.65
C GLU A 45 -12.09 17.50 8.73
N ASP A 46 -10.96 17.28 9.41
CA ASP A 46 -9.87 18.27 9.51
C ASP A 46 -9.22 18.53 8.13
N ALA A 47 -9.03 17.45 7.37
CA ALA A 47 -8.50 17.53 6.02
C ALA A 47 -9.51 18.18 5.06
N VAL A 48 -10.80 17.85 5.19
CA VAL A 48 -11.91 18.50 4.48
C VAL A 48 -11.94 20.00 4.74
N MET A 49 -11.66 20.45 5.97
CA MET A 49 -11.60 21.88 6.25
C MET A 49 -10.48 22.58 5.47
N THR A 50 -9.33 21.92 5.35
CA THR A 50 -8.23 22.41 4.51
C THR A 50 -8.63 22.47 3.03
N LEU A 51 -9.30 21.43 2.51
CA LEU A 51 -9.79 21.38 1.13
C LEU A 51 -10.79 22.50 0.84
N ARG A 52 -11.77 22.72 1.73
CA ARG A 52 -12.77 23.80 1.61
C ARG A 52 -12.10 25.17 1.62
N ALA A 53 -11.10 25.39 2.46
CA ALA A 53 -10.33 26.64 2.45
C ALA A 53 -9.58 26.83 1.11
N ARG A 54 -8.93 25.78 0.59
CA ARG A 54 -8.27 25.83 -0.72
C ARG A 54 -9.26 26.15 -1.85
N ALA A 55 -10.39 25.46 -1.91
CA ALA A 55 -11.44 25.72 -2.91
C ALA A 55 -11.96 27.17 -2.89
N ARG A 56 -12.06 27.80 -1.70
CA ARG A 56 -12.51 29.21 -1.57
C ARG A 56 -11.44 30.24 -1.92
N HIS A 57 -10.17 29.93 -1.68
CA HIS A 57 -9.09 30.94 -1.69
C HIS A 57 -8.05 30.74 -2.80
N ARG A 58 -8.05 29.62 -3.52
CA ARG A 58 -7.14 29.37 -4.66
C ARG A 58 -7.88 29.61 -5.97
N ASP A 59 -7.39 30.55 -6.77
CA ASP A 59 -8.01 30.86 -8.07
C ASP A 59 -7.93 29.69 -9.06
N GLU A 60 -6.85 28.90 -9.02
CA GLU A 60 -6.72 27.68 -9.84
C GLU A 60 -7.83 26.67 -9.53
N TRP A 61 -8.22 26.51 -8.26
CA TRP A 61 -9.31 25.61 -7.84
C TRP A 61 -10.70 26.17 -8.16
N LYS A 62 -10.83 27.47 -8.40
CA LYS A 62 -12.09 28.08 -8.87
C LYS A 62 -12.22 28.01 -10.39
N ALA A 63 -11.08 28.15 -11.08
CA ALA A 63 -11.00 28.03 -12.53
C ALA A 63 -11.30 26.60 -13.01
N HIS A 64 -11.04 25.61 -12.16
CA HIS A 64 -11.45 24.22 -12.38
C HIS A 64 -12.65 23.91 -11.47
N SER A 65 -13.63 23.14 -11.94
CA SER A 65 -14.80 22.80 -11.14
C SER A 65 -14.43 21.75 -10.07
N VAL A 66 -13.86 22.18 -8.94
CA VAL A 66 -13.47 21.30 -7.82
C VAL A 66 -14.57 21.28 -6.75
N GLU A 67 -15.24 20.15 -6.62
CA GLU A 67 -16.23 19.88 -5.57
C GLU A 67 -15.59 19.11 -4.41
N VAL A 68 -15.69 19.66 -3.19
CA VAL A 68 -15.17 19.01 -1.98
C VAL A 68 -16.29 18.21 -1.31
N VAL A 69 -16.07 16.91 -1.15
CA VAL A 69 -17.03 15.95 -0.58
C VAL A 69 -16.50 15.39 0.73
N CYS A 70 -17.25 15.55 1.81
CA CYS A 70 -16.95 14.98 3.12
C CYS A 70 -17.62 13.62 3.25
N SER A 71 -16.93 12.53 2.90
CA SER A 71 -17.49 11.18 2.91
C SER A 71 -16.38 10.11 2.90
N ASP A 72 -16.69 8.92 3.39
CA ASP A 72 -15.94 7.72 2.99
C ASP A 72 -16.16 7.48 1.48
N LEU A 73 -15.06 7.26 0.75
CA LEU A 73 -15.08 7.06 -0.70
C LEU A 73 -15.90 5.80 -1.06
N ARG A 74 -15.90 4.79 -0.20
CA ARG A 74 -16.62 3.52 -0.42
C ARG A 74 -18.13 3.68 -0.40
N ASP A 75 -18.64 4.70 0.28
CA ASP A 75 -20.07 4.95 0.45
C ASP A 75 -20.58 6.06 -0.48
N TRP A 76 -19.67 6.90 -0.98
CA TRP A 76 -20.02 8.01 -1.86
C TRP A 76 -20.26 7.56 -3.30
N THR A 77 -21.27 8.13 -3.96
CA THR A 77 -21.51 7.99 -5.40
C THR A 77 -21.81 9.38 -5.99
N PRO A 78 -21.23 9.74 -7.14
CA PRO A 78 -21.56 10.98 -7.83
C PRO A 78 -23.02 10.97 -8.32
N SER A 79 -23.77 12.04 -8.04
CA SER A 79 -25.15 12.21 -8.52
C SER A 79 -25.24 12.34 -10.04
N THR A 80 -24.13 12.64 -10.71
CA THR A 80 -24.04 12.84 -12.17
C THR A 80 -23.78 11.55 -12.96
N GLY A 81 -23.69 10.39 -12.29
CA GLY A 81 -23.36 9.11 -12.91
C GLY A 81 -21.85 8.81 -12.93
N PRO A 82 -21.45 7.68 -13.55
CA PRO A 82 -20.08 7.15 -13.48
C PRO A 82 -19.01 8.10 -14.05
N LEU A 83 -17.80 7.97 -13.51
CA LEU A 83 -16.66 8.86 -13.73
C LEU A 83 -15.68 8.30 -14.77
N ASP A 84 -14.86 9.18 -15.34
CA ASP A 84 -13.82 8.82 -16.30
C ASP A 84 -12.54 8.35 -15.58
N VAL A 85 -12.22 8.95 -14.44
CA VAL A 85 -10.98 8.64 -13.70
C VAL A 85 -11.20 8.59 -12.19
N VAL A 86 -10.58 7.60 -11.55
CA VAL A 86 -10.35 7.54 -10.10
C VAL A 86 -8.86 7.74 -9.86
N ILE A 87 -8.50 8.68 -8.99
CA ILE A 87 -7.12 8.92 -8.55
C ILE A 87 -7.04 8.71 -7.05
N SER A 88 -6.19 7.79 -6.62
CA SER A 88 -6.04 7.45 -5.21
C SER A 88 -4.58 7.28 -4.84
N GLU A 89 -4.32 7.35 -3.54
CA GLU A 89 -3.03 7.01 -2.93
C GLU A 89 -3.38 6.37 -1.59
N PHE A 90 -3.31 5.05 -1.57
CA PHE A 90 -3.60 4.18 -0.43
C PHE A 90 -2.45 3.17 -0.24
N LEU A 91 -1.25 3.53 -0.70
CA LEU A 91 -0.11 2.62 -0.72
C LEU A 91 0.73 2.82 0.53
N GLY A 92 1.01 1.72 1.19
CA GLY A 92 2.04 1.70 2.22
C GLY A 92 3.41 1.27 1.67
N SER A 93 4.39 1.16 2.56
CA SER A 93 5.75 0.71 2.24
C SER A 93 5.89 -0.73 1.70
N PHE A 94 4.80 -1.49 1.69
CA PHE A 94 4.67 -2.81 1.08
C PHE A 94 3.58 -2.83 0.01
N GLY A 95 3.17 -1.67 -0.50
CA GLY A 95 2.12 -1.52 -1.49
C GLY A 95 0.74 -1.69 -0.88
N ASP A 96 0.36 -2.93 -0.53
CA ASP A 96 -0.99 -3.26 -0.09
C ASP A 96 -1.24 -3.13 1.43
N ASN A 97 -0.22 -2.76 2.21
CA ASN A 97 -0.28 -2.74 3.68
C ASN A 97 -1.08 -1.57 4.29
N GLU A 98 -1.73 -0.77 3.46
CA GLU A 98 -2.73 0.25 3.84
C GLU A 98 -4.12 -0.07 3.27
N ALA A 99 -4.36 -1.34 2.91
CA ALA A 99 -5.66 -1.87 2.48
C ALA A 99 -6.21 -1.27 1.19
N SER A 100 -5.34 -0.77 0.29
CA SER A 100 -5.77 -0.30 -1.04
C SER A 100 -6.66 -1.29 -1.81
N PRO A 101 -6.43 -2.63 -1.81
CA PRO A 101 -7.34 -3.58 -2.47
C PRO A 101 -8.77 -3.55 -1.92
N GLU A 102 -8.94 -3.41 -0.60
CA GLU A 102 -10.25 -3.36 0.05
C GLU A 102 -10.94 -2.00 -0.10
N LEU A 103 -10.18 -0.96 -0.42
CA LEU A 103 -10.71 0.38 -0.71
C LEU A 103 -11.11 0.55 -2.18
N LEU A 104 -10.42 -0.14 -3.10
CA LEU A 104 -10.62 -0.08 -4.55
C LEU A 104 -11.18 -1.39 -5.11
N THR A 105 -12.19 -1.97 -4.44
CA THR A 105 -12.79 -3.24 -4.85
C THR A 105 -13.41 -3.18 -6.24
N ASP A 106 -13.55 -4.33 -6.89
CA ASP A 106 -14.29 -4.48 -8.15
C ASP A 106 -15.70 -3.86 -8.08
N ALA A 107 -16.42 -4.09 -6.98
CA ALA A 107 -17.74 -3.51 -6.77
C ALA A 107 -17.70 -1.97 -6.69
N PHE A 108 -16.70 -1.41 -6.01
CA PHE A 108 -16.46 0.03 -5.98
C PHE A 108 -16.13 0.57 -7.37
N LEU A 109 -15.20 -0.06 -8.10
CA LEU A 109 -14.78 0.38 -9.43
C LEU A 109 -15.91 0.28 -10.45
N LYS A 110 -16.69 -0.82 -10.45
CA LYS A 110 -17.90 -0.97 -11.31
C LYS A 110 -18.92 0.14 -11.03
N ARG A 111 -19.12 0.51 -9.76
CA ARG A 111 -20.07 1.54 -9.33
C ARG A 111 -19.62 2.96 -9.67
N ILE A 112 -18.32 3.25 -9.55
CA ILE A 112 -17.79 4.60 -9.70
C ILE A 112 -17.32 4.91 -11.12
N LEU A 113 -16.71 3.96 -11.83
CA LEU A 113 -16.11 4.20 -13.14
C LEU A 113 -17.05 3.83 -14.30
N LYS A 114 -16.99 4.62 -15.37
CA LYS A 114 -17.51 4.23 -16.69
C LYS A 114 -16.84 2.95 -17.18
N PRO A 115 -17.44 2.20 -18.12
CA PRO A 115 -16.84 0.97 -18.67
C PRO A 115 -15.41 1.13 -19.18
N ASN A 116 -15.08 2.30 -19.77
CA ASN A 116 -13.73 2.65 -20.25
C ASN A 116 -12.97 3.58 -19.30
N GLY A 117 -13.41 3.69 -18.05
CA GLY A 117 -12.81 4.53 -17.02
C GLY A 117 -11.47 3.99 -16.53
N VAL A 118 -10.65 4.86 -15.97
CA VAL A 118 -9.27 4.57 -15.56
C VAL A 118 -9.13 4.71 -14.05
N CYS A 119 -8.49 3.74 -13.40
CA CYS A 119 -7.99 3.88 -12.04
C CYS A 119 -6.50 4.21 -12.05
N ILE A 120 -6.10 5.18 -11.23
CA ILE A 120 -4.72 5.56 -10.94
C ILE A 120 -4.54 5.46 -9.41
N PRO A 121 -3.63 4.62 -8.89
CA PRO A 121 -2.73 3.75 -9.64
C PRO A 121 -3.46 2.63 -10.37
N ARG A 122 -2.85 2.17 -11.45
CA ARG A 122 -3.36 1.04 -12.22
C ARG A 122 -3.13 -0.29 -11.49
N GLY A 123 -2.05 -0.40 -10.75
CA GLY A 123 -1.72 -1.59 -9.98
C GLY A 123 -0.35 -1.48 -9.34
N TYR A 124 -0.02 -2.43 -8.49
CA TYR A 124 1.24 -2.45 -7.77
C TYR A 124 1.60 -3.87 -7.32
N THR A 125 2.89 -4.07 -7.11
CA THR A 125 3.47 -5.34 -6.65
C THR A 125 4.38 -5.08 -5.45
N SER A 126 4.19 -5.86 -4.39
CA SER A 126 5.10 -5.87 -3.23
C SER A 126 6.31 -6.75 -3.50
N PHE A 127 7.46 -6.36 -2.95
CA PHE A 127 8.73 -7.07 -3.13
C PHE A 127 9.42 -7.27 -1.79
N CYS A 128 10.21 -8.33 -1.62
CA CYS A 128 11.01 -8.49 -0.42
C CYS A 128 12.32 -9.26 -0.61
N GLN A 129 13.27 -9.07 0.31
CA GLN A 129 14.53 -9.80 0.37
C GLN A 129 14.98 -10.07 1.82
N PRO A 130 15.70 -11.19 2.07
CA PRO A 130 16.23 -11.49 3.39
C PRO A 130 17.27 -10.48 3.82
N MET A 131 17.26 -10.15 5.11
CA MET A 131 18.14 -9.13 5.67
C MET A 131 18.75 -9.58 7.00
N MET A 132 20.06 -9.37 7.12
CA MET A 132 20.79 -9.37 8.37
C MET A 132 20.87 -7.94 8.91
N CYS A 133 20.24 -7.68 10.04
CA CYS A 133 20.15 -6.35 10.65
C CYS A 133 20.11 -6.44 12.20
N PRO A 134 21.20 -6.89 12.85
CA PRO A 134 21.19 -7.18 14.29
C PRO A 134 20.81 -5.97 15.15
N ALA A 135 21.29 -4.77 14.81
CA ALA A 135 20.96 -3.55 15.54
C ALA A 135 19.46 -3.26 15.53
N LEU A 136 18.84 -3.20 14.33
CA LEU A 136 17.40 -2.98 14.19
C LEU A 136 16.58 -4.04 14.91
N TRP A 137 16.95 -5.32 14.78
CA TRP A 137 16.25 -6.41 15.44
C TRP A 137 16.33 -6.30 16.97
N THR A 138 17.50 -5.96 17.51
CA THR A 138 17.69 -5.72 18.95
C THR A 138 16.89 -4.52 19.43
N ASP A 139 16.86 -3.44 18.65
CA ASP A 139 16.07 -2.24 18.96
C ASP A 139 14.58 -2.58 19.05
N ILE A 140 14.03 -3.26 18.04
CA ILE A 140 12.61 -3.71 18.02
C ILE A 140 12.29 -4.59 19.23
N ARG A 141 13.16 -5.57 19.52
CA ARG A 141 12.99 -6.45 20.68
C ARG A 141 13.01 -5.67 21.99
N SER A 142 13.80 -4.60 22.06
CA SER A 142 14.05 -3.81 23.28
C SER A 142 13.15 -2.59 23.43
N LEU A 143 12.34 -2.23 22.42
CA LEU A 143 11.37 -1.13 22.48
C LEU A 143 10.64 -1.21 23.82
N MET A 144 10.53 -0.17 24.64
CA MET A 144 9.78 -0.29 25.89
C MET A 144 8.28 -0.44 25.58
N ALA A 145 7.54 -1.16 26.43
CA ALA A 145 6.09 -1.10 26.35
C ALA A 145 5.71 0.31 26.78
N ASP A 146 5.27 1.16 25.84
CA ASP A 146 4.87 2.50 26.18
C ASP A 146 3.60 2.40 27.06
N THR A 147 3.73 2.77 28.34
CA THR A 147 2.64 2.71 29.32
C THR A 147 1.60 3.82 29.12
N THR A 148 1.66 4.57 28.01
CA THR A 148 0.90 5.82 27.81
C THR A 148 -0.09 5.81 26.64
N THR A 149 -0.12 4.79 25.78
CA THR A 149 -1.10 4.75 24.67
C THR A 149 -2.38 4.00 25.06
N ALA A 150 -3.46 4.76 25.24
CA ALA A 150 -4.85 4.29 25.36
C ALA A 150 -5.42 3.73 24.04
N LEU A 151 -4.60 3.05 23.22
CA LEU A 151 -5.05 2.24 22.09
C LEU A 151 -4.81 0.78 22.47
N GLY A 152 -5.89 0.13 22.88
CA GLY A 152 -5.89 -1.08 23.70
C GLY A 152 -5.03 -2.23 23.16
N ALA A 153 -4.08 -2.65 24.00
CA ALA A 153 -3.71 -4.03 24.27
C ALA A 153 -2.77 -4.02 25.48
N GLY A 154 -3.36 -4.04 26.67
CA GLY A 154 -2.63 -3.98 27.94
C GLY A 154 -1.72 -5.19 28.17
N GLY A 155 -0.73 -4.98 29.03
CA GLY A 155 0.09 -6.03 29.63
C GLY A 155 1.48 -6.15 29.01
N LEU A 156 2.50 -6.12 29.87
CA LEU A 156 3.90 -6.52 29.65
C LEU A 156 4.16 -7.01 28.22
N ALA A 157 4.60 -6.10 27.34
CA ALA A 157 4.74 -6.41 25.93
C ALA A 157 5.71 -7.58 25.72
N ASN A 158 5.12 -8.73 25.41
CA ASN A 158 5.84 -9.93 25.02
C ASN A 158 6.69 -9.58 23.79
N SER A 159 8.00 -9.91 23.82
CA SER A 159 8.88 -9.74 22.67
C SER A 159 8.31 -10.37 21.40
N ASP A 160 7.52 -11.43 21.56
CA ASP A 160 6.84 -12.13 20.47
C ASP A 160 5.83 -11.24 19.73
N LYS A 161 5.13 -10.33 20.44
CA LYS A 161 4.20 -9.37 19.83
C LYS A 161 4.94 -8.40 18.92
N ARG A 162 6.01 -7.80 19.44
CA ARG A 162 6.80 -6.81 18.69
C ARG A 162 7.45 -7.43 17.46
N LEU A 163 8.06 -8.60 17.62
CA LEU A 163 8.70 -9.30 16.52
C LEU A 163 7.71 -9.94 15.54
N SER A 164 6.40 -9.92 15.84
CA SER A 164 5.32 -10.31 14.93
C SER A 164 4.56 -9.10 14.35
N THR A 165 5.16 -7.91 14.41
CA THR A 165 4.62 -6.66 13.85
C THR A 165 5.54 -6.15 12.73
N PRO A 166 5.00 -5.70 11.58
CA PRO A 166 5.80 -5.00 10.56
C PRO A 166 6.21 -3.60 11.01
N PHE A 167 7.38 -3.11 10.58
CA PHE A 167 7.87 -1.77 10.91
C PHE A 167 8.33 -1.01 9.66
N VAL A 168 7.89 0.24 9.48
CA VAL A 168 8.48 1.13 8.47
C VAL A 168 9.79 1.69 9.02
N VAL A 169 10.91 1.47 8.32
CA VAL A 169 12.24 1.78 8.84
C VAL A 169 13.14 2.39 7.78
N ILE A 170 13.92 3.40 8.17
CA ILE A 170 15.10 3.81 7.39
C ILE A 170 16.18 2.79 7.65
N THR A 171 16.43 1.93 6.68
CA THR A 171 17.39 0.83 6.83
C THR A 171 18.82 1.37 6.81
N ASN A 172 19.56 1.11 7.88
CA ASN A 172 21.00 1.32 7.95
C ASN A 172 21.68 0.06 8.48
N ARG A 173 23.01 -0.07 8.26
CA ARG A 173 23.84 -1.12 8.85
C ARG A 173 23.27 -2.54 8.68
N CYS A 174 22.86 -2.86 7.45
CA CYS A 174 22.30 -4.16 7.10
C CYS A 174 23.15 -4.88 6.06
N PHE A 175 22.93 -6.18 5.94
CA PHE A 175 23.54 -7.04 4.93
C PHE A 175 22.48 -7.92 4.28
N TYR A 176 22.54 -8.06 2.95
CA TYR A 176 21.61 -8.88 2.17
C TYR A 176 22.34 -10.13 1.67
N PRO A 177 22.01 -11.33 2.20
CA PRO A 177 22.77 -12.55 1.91
C PRO A 177 22.48 -13.19 0.55
N SER A 178 21.55 -12.64 -0.23
CA SER A 178 21.14 -13.15 -1.56
C SER A 178 21.18 -12.04 -2.63
N PRO A 179 22.31 -11.33 -2.80
CA PRO A 179 22.39 -10.14 -3.64
C PRO A 179 22.10 -10.38 -5.12
N SER A 180 22.42 -11.57 -5.66
CA SER A 180 22.23 -11.87 -7.09
C SER A 180 20.75 -11.91 -7.46
N VAL A 181 19.92 -12.51 -6.60
CA VAL A 181 18.46 -12.48 -6.80
C VAL A 181 17.89 -11.13 -6.34
N GLY A 182 18.33 -10.64 -5.19
CA GLY A 182 17.81 -9.42 -4.57
C GLY A 182 16.34 -9.57 -4.16
N ALA A 183 15.58 -8.48 -4.25
CA ALA A 183 14.16 -8.47 -3.93
C ALA A 183 13.33 -9.27 -4.95
N GLN A 184 12.46 -10.16 -4.46
CA GLN A 184 11.51 -10.95 -5.24
C GLN A 184 10.08 -10.44 -5.07
N GLU A 185 9.26 -10.57 -6.11
CA GLU A 185 7.84 -10.25 -6.11
C GLU A 185 7.05 -11.10 -5.10
N VAL A 186 6.11 -10.48 -4.41
CA VAL A 186 5.29 -11.10 -3.37
C VAL A 186 3.82 -11.13 -3.76
N PHE A 187 3.11 -10.00 -3.66
CA PHE A 187 1.69 -9.87 -3.97
C PHE A 187 1.48 -8.76 -5.00
N THR A 188 0.61 -9.03 -5.97
CA THR A 188 0.25 -8.07 -7.03
C THR A 188 -1.25 -7.81 -6.99
N PHE A 189 -1.63 -6.55 -7.16
CA PHE A 189 -3.00 -6.09 -7.26
C PHE A 189 -3.14 -5.19 -8.49
N ASP A 190 -4.22 -5.37 -9.24
CA ASP A 190 -4.56 -4.59 -10.42
C ASP A 190 -5.95 -3.98 -10.22
N HIS A 191 -6.07 -2.69 -10.51
CA HIS A 191 -7.29 -1.88 -10.33
C HIS A 191 -7.95 -1.57 -11.67
N GLN A 192 -7.95 -2.53 -12.61
CA GLN A 192 -8.85 -2.46 -13.76
C GLN A 192 -10.29 -2.48 -13.29
N ARG A 193 -11.12 -1.61 -13.85
CA ARG A 193 -12.56 -1.84 -13.78
C ARG A 193 -12.88 -3.16 -14.51
N PRO A 194 -13.45 -4.18 -13.85
CA PRO A 194 -13.83 -5.43 -14.51
C PRO A 194 -14.90 -5.20 -15.58
N ASP A 195 -14.93 -6.06 -16.60
CA ASP A 195 -15.99 -6.09 -17.61
C ASP A 195 -17.34 -6.55 -17.00
N GLU A 196 -18.45 -6.15 -17.61
CA GLU A 196 -19.82 -6.46 -17.15
C GLU A 196 -20.12 -7.99 -17.15
N ASP A 197 -19.54 -8.73 -18.09
CA ASP A 197 -19.81 -10.16 -18.32
C ASP A 197 -18.97 -11.09 -17.44
N HIS A 198 -18.05 -10.55 -16.63
CA HIS A 198 -17.41 -11.33 -15.59
C HIS A 198 -18.41 -11.52 -14.46
N SER A 199 -19.03 -12.71 -14.44
CA SER A 199 -19.85 -13.21 -13.33
C SER A 199 -19.22 -12.78 -12.00
N ASP A 200 -20.04 -12.23 -11.09
CA ASP A 200 -19.67 -11.70 -9.77
C ASP A 200 -19.02 -12.73 -8.80
N ASP A 201 -18.48 -13.83 -9.33
CA ASP A 201 -17.87 -14.96 -8.63
C ASP A 201 -16.36 -14.78 -8.41
N HIS A 202 -15.76 -13.70 -8.92
CA HIS A 202 -14.48 -13.22 -8.43
C HIS A 202 -14.72 -12.31 -7.23
N SER A 203 -15.26 -12.86 -6.14
CA SER A 203 -14.96 -12.28 -4.84
C SER A 203 -13.47 -12.53 -4.61
N ASP A 204 -12.63 -11.61 -5.09
CA ASP A 204 -11.24 -11.60 -4.70
C ASP A 204 -11.25 -11.44 -3.18
N SER A 205 -11.05 -12.55 -2.47
CA SER A 205 -11.13 -12.61 -1.02
C SER A 205 -10.09 -11.70 -0.35
N GLY A 206 -9.18 -11.11 -1.13
CA GLY A 206 -8.02 -10.35 -0.65
C GLY A 206 -6.95 -11.25 -0.06
N ASP A 207 -7.24 -12.55 0.15
CA ASP A 207 -6.28 -13.52 0.65
C ASP A 207 -5.22 -13.81 -0.42
N ARG A 208 -3.96 -13.86 0.00
CA ARG A 208 -2.83 -14.23 -0.85
C ARG A 208 -1.88 -15.13 -0.09
N PHE A 209 -1.17 -15.97 -0.82
CA PHE A 209 -0.07 -16.78 -0.31
C PHE A 209 1.10 -16.75 -1.30
N LYS A 210 2.31 -16.63 -0.77
CA LYS A 210 3.54 -16.76 -1.56
C LYS A 210 4.61 -17.50 -0.76
N SER A 211 5.29 -18.44 -1.41
CA SER A 211 6.53 -19.04 -0.94
C SER A 211 7.69 -18.51 -1.78
N LEU A 212 8.72 -17.99 -1.11
CA LEU A 212 9.86 -17.29 -1.71
C LEU A 212 11.14 -18.00 -1.29
N SER A 213 11.99 -18.34 -2.26
CA SER A 213 13.23 -19.05 -2.02
C SER A 213 14.44 -18.20 -2.43
N PHE A 214 15.35 -17.99 -1.48
CA PHE A 214 16.52 -17.15 -1.65
C PHE A 214 17.79 -18.01 -1.51
N PRO A 215 18.54 -18.25 -2.61
CA PRO A 215 19.86 -18.86 -2.53
C PRO A 215 20.81 -17.96 -1.72
N VAL A 216 21.45 -18.53 -0.70
CA VAL A 216 22.32 -17.81 0.21
C VAL A 216 23.75 -17.80 -0.35
N GLU A 217 24.28 -16.61 -0.58
CA GLU A 217 25.59 -16.39 -1.22
C GLU A 217 26.69 -16.05 -0.18
N ALA A 218 26.34 -15.88 1.09
CA ALA A 218 27.28 -15.67 2.18
C ALA A 218 26.72 -16.18 3.51
N ASP A 219 27.59 -16.67 4.39
CA ASP A 219 27.23 -16.98 5.77
C ASP A 219 26.66 -15.74 6.45
N ALA A 220 25.49 -15.87 7.07
CA ALA A 220 24.78 -14.74 7.67
C ALA A 220 23.82 -15.18 8.78
N VAL A 221 23.30 -14.20 9.51
CA VAL A 221 22.16 -14.37 10.43
C VAL A 221 21.01 -13.52 9.91
N ILE A 222 19.97 -14.15 9.39
CA ILE A 222 18.77 -13.47 8.89
C ILE A 222 17.90 -13.10 10.08
N HIS A 223 17.55 -11.82 10.17
CA HIS A 223 16.74 -11.24 11.24
C HIS A 223 15.30 -10.95 10.80
N GLY A 224 15.03 -10.99 9.50
CA GLY A 224 13.72 -10.72 8.90
C GLY A 224 13.82 -10.47 7.40
N LEU A 225 12.73 -9.99 6.80
CA LEU A 225 12.69 -9.51 5.42
C LEU A 225 12.62 -7.98 5.38
N GLN A 226 13.36 -7.38 4.45
CA GLN A 226 13.06 -6.02 4.00
C GLN A 226 12.04 -6.09 2.86
N GLY A 227 10.97 -5.32 2.95
CA GLY A 227 9.91 -5.19 1.97
C GLY A 227 9.87 -3.81 1.30
N TYR A 228 9.36 -3.80 0.08
CA TYR A 228 9.26 -2.67 -0.84
C TYR A 228 7.97 -2.78 -1.68
N PHE A 229 7.73 -1.82 -2.56
CA PHE A 229 6.76 -1.96 -3.64
C PHE A 229 7.24 -1.29 -4.94
N GLU A 230 6.64 -1.73 -6.04
CA GLU A 230 6.62 -1.04 -7.33
C GLU A 230 5.17 -0.79 -7.73
N CYS A 231 4.89 0.36 -8.34
CA CYS A 231 3.54 0.77 -8.70
C CYS A 231 3.50 1.30 -10.13
N SER A 232 2.55 0.77 -10.91
CA SER A 232 2.16 1.32 -12.20
C SER A 232 1.07 2.36 -11.99
N LEU A 233 1.34 3.62 -12.32
CA LEU A 233 0.36 4.68 -12.24
C LEU A 233 -0.58 4.63 -13.43
N TYR A 234 -0.04 4.85 -14.63
CA TYR A 234 -0.77 4.79 -15.89
C TYR A 234 0.18 4.72 -17.08
N GLY A 235 -0.10 3.86 -18.06
CA GLY A 235 0.76 3.68 -19.23
C GLY A 235 2.18 3.28 -18.82
N SER A 236 3.17 4.07 -19.22
CA SER A 236 4.57 3.86 -18.87
C SER A 236 5.02 4.57 -17.58
N VAL A 237 4.13 5.30 -16.91
CA VAL A 237 4.46 6.06 -15.70
C VAL A 237 4.40 5.13 -14.49
N THR A 238 5.51 5.01 -13.78
CA THR A 238 5.65 4.15 -12.61
C THR A 238 6.30 4.89 -11.44
N MET A 239 6.16 4.34 -10.24
CA MET A 239 6.95 4.72 -9.07
C MET A 239 7.41 3.47 -8.32
N SER A 240 8.52 3.55 -7.60
CA SER A 240 9.10 2.39 -6.91
C SER A 240 9.96 2.80 -5.73
N ILE A 241 9.89 2.01 -4.65
CA ILE A 241 10.88 2.01 -3.55
C ILE A 241 11.75 0.75 -3.56
N ASN A 242 11.61 -0.13 -4.57
CA ASN A 242 12.51 -1.26 -4.75
C ASN A 242 13.93 -0.72 -5.08
N PRO A 243 14.99 -1.14 -4.37
CA PRO A 243 16.33 -0.61 -4.56
C PRO A 243 16.84 -0.63 -6.01
N LYS A 244 16.43 -1.61 -6.82
CA LYS A 244 16.86 -1.74 -8.23
C LYS A 244 16.19 -0.72 -9.16
N THR A 245 14.99 -0.25 -8.82
CA THR A 245 14.14 0.59 -9.67
C THR A 245 13.69 1.87 -8.96
N HIS A 246 14.33 2.21 -7.84
CA HIS A 246 13.92 3.28 -6.94
C HIS A 246 13.73 4.60 -7.67
N THR A 247 12.58 5.23 -7.49
CA THR A 247 12.30 6.54 -8.06
C THR A 247 13.24 7.58 -7.45
N PRO A 248 14.07 8.29 -8.23
CA PRO A 248 14.99 9.29 -7.70
C PRO A 248 14.28 10.32 -6.82
N ASP A 249 14.92 10.71 -5.72
CA ASP A 249 14.47 11.74 -4.77
C ASP A 249 13.12 11.49 -4.07
N MET A 250 12.53 10.30 -4.22
CA MET A 250 11.28 9.93 -3.55
C MET A 250 11.55 9.56 -2.08
N VAL A 251 11.01 10.36 -1.15
CA VAL A 251 11.18 10.19 0.30
C VAL A 251 9.88 9.83 1.03
N SER A 252 8.79 9.62 0.29
CA SER A 252 7.45 9.40 0.84
C SER A 252 7.30 8.07 1.58
N TRP A 253 8.05 7.04 1.18
CA TRP A 253 7.99 5.72 1.80
C TRP A 253 9.40 5.22 2.12
N PHE A 254 9.63 4.89 3.39
CA PHE A 254 10.76 4.06 3.75
C PHE A 254 10.40 2.57 3.64
N PRO A 255 11.36 1.66 3.40
CA PRO A 255 11.10 0.23 3.34
C PRO A 255 10.43 -0.34 4.60
N ILE A 256 9.57 -1.34 4.44
CA ILE A 256 8.97 -2.07 5.56
C ILE A 256 9.89 -3.21 6.00
N PHE A 257 9.94 -3.54 7.28
CA PHE A 257 10.68 -4.67 7.84
C PHE A 257 9.71 -5.66 8.47
N LEU A 258 9.80 -6.94 8.09
CA LEU A 258 9.06 -8.05 8.68
C LEU A 258 10.02 -8.88 9.55
N PRO A 259 10.02 -8.70 10.89
CA PRO A 259 10.95 -9.36 11.78
C PRO A 259 10.71 -10.85 11.92
N LEU A 260 11.79 -11.59 12.18
CA LEU A 260 11.72 -12.95 12.72
C LEU A 260 11.72 -12.90 14.25
N ALA A 261 10.84 -13.66 14.89
CA ALA A 261 10.86 -13.84 16.35
C ALA A 261 12.19 -14.44 16.84
N SER A 262 12.80 -15.32 16.04
CA SER A 262 14.11 -15.91 16.29
C SER A 262 14.97 -15.83 15.04
N PRO A 263 16.11 -15.11 15.07
CA PRO A 263 17.01 -15.02 13.94
C PRO A 263 17.51 -16.39 13.47
N ILE A 264 17.79 -16.51 12.17
CA ILE A 264 18.12 -17.78 11.53
C ILE A 264 19.53 -17.69 10.96
N THR A 265 20.41 -18.56 11.46
CA THR A 265 21.75 -18.71 10.89
C THR A 265 21.64 -19.47 9.57
N VAL A 266 22.23 -18.91 8.53
CA VAL A 266 22.32 -19.52 7.19
C VAL A 266 23.78 -19.62 6.77
N LYS A 267 24.07 -20.65 5.97
CA LYS A 267 25.38 -20.90 5.37
C LYS A 267 25.33 -20.67 3.87
N ARG A 268 26.45 -20.19 3.30
CA ARG A 268 26.62 -20.12 1.85
C ARG A 268 26.23 -21.46 1.20
N GLY A 269 25.45 -21.39 0.12
CA GLY A 269 24.94 -22.56 -0.60
C GLY A 269 23.63 -23.13 -0.07
N GLN A 270 23.14 -22.68 1.09
CA GLN A 270 21.79 -23.02 1.55
C GLN A 270 20.73 -22.20 0.82
N VAL A 271 19.48 -22.63 0.93
CA VAL A 271 18.31 -21.87 0.48
C VAL A 271 17.50 -21.44 1.71
N PHE A 272 17.21 -20.14 1.78
CA PHE A 272 16.29 -19.58 2.75
C PHE A 272 14.89 -19.49 2.14
N THR A 273 13.90 -20.18 2.73
CA THR A 273 12.53 -20.19 2.20
C THR A 273 11.57 -19.50 3.17
N TRP A 274 11.02 -18.38 2.72
CA TRP A 274 10.03 -17.58 3.43
C TRP A 274 8.63 -17.82 2.87
N ASN A 275 7.66 -17.95 3.76
CA ASN A 275 6.26 -18.10 3.42
C ASN A 275 5.50 -16.92 4.02
N ILE A 276 4.68 -16.28 3.20
CA ILE A 276 3.88 -15.13 3.62
C ILE A 276 2.45 -15.30 3.14
N TRP A 277 1.52 -14.98 4.02
CA TRP A 277 0.11 -14.89 3.73
C TRP A 277 -0.33 -13.46 3.95
N ARG A 278 -1.20 -12.99 3.07
CA ARG A 278 -2.09 -11.86 3.32
C ARG A 278 -3.46 -12.44 3.60
N ARG A 279 -4.10 -12.01 4.68
CA ARG A 279 -5.40 -12.51 5.11
C ARG A 279 -6.35 -11.36 5.34
N VAL A 280 -7.62 -11.56 4.98
CA VAL A 280 -8.70 -10.58 5.14
C VAL A 280 -9.88 -11.25 5.84
N ASP A 281 -10.47 -10.54 6.79
CA ASP A 281 -11.72 -10.89 7.42
C ASP A 281 -12.69 -9.72 7.32
N HIS A 282 -13.67 -9.86 6.43
CA HIS A 282 -14.72 -8.85 6.23
C HIS A 282 -15.70 -8.76 7.40
N THR A 283 -15.85 -9.82 8.20
CA THR A 283 -16.73 -9.82 9.39
C THR A 283 -16.15 -8.95 10.48
N THR A 284 -14.85 -9.11 10.76
CA THR A 284 -14.15 -8.28 11.76
C THR A 284 -13.57 -6.99 11.17
N ARG A 285 -13.67 -6.79 9.84
CA ARG A 285 -13.13 -5.67 9.08
C ARG A 285 -11.62 -5.50 9.32
N ARG A 286 -10.86 -6.58 9.11
CA ARG A 286 -9.41 -6.62 9.33
C ARG A 286 -8.67 -7.22 8.15
N MET A 287 -7.47 -6.72 7.92
CA MET A 287 -6.47 -7.33 7.05
C MET A 287 -5.15 -7.49 7.82
N TRP A 288 -4.43 -8.58 7.61
CA TRP A 288 -3.13 -8.80 8.25
C TRP A 288 -2.21 -9.67 7.40
N TYR A 289 -0.93 -9.70 7.79
CA TYR A 289 0.04 -10.65 7.25
C TYR A 289 0.38 -11.71 8.27
N GLU A 290 0.58 -12.93 7.79
CA GLU A 290 1.18 -14.03 8.55
C GLU A 290 2.46 -14.45 7.82
N TRP A 291 3.48 -14.90 8.55
CA TRP A 291 4.70 -15.38 7.90
C TRP A 291 5.42 -16.46 8.70
N CYS A 292 6.18 -17.29 8.00
CA CYS A 292 7.08 -18.27 8.60
C CYS A 292 8.24 -18.61 7.68
N VAL A 293 9.24 -19.30 8.23
CA VAL A 293 10.37 -19.85 7.47
C VAL A 293 10.27 -21.37 7.48
N THR A 294 10.47 -21.99 6.33
CA THR A 294 10.47 -23.46 6.17
C THR A 294 11.84 -24.04 5.81
N SER A 295 12.78 -23.22 5.36
CA SER A 295 14.17 -23.61 5.09
C SER A 295 15.13 -22.50 5.52
N PRO A 296 16.28 -22.79 6.16
CA PRO A 296 16.85 -24.12 6.42
C PRO A 296 16.26 -24.86 7.63
N CYS A 297 15.39 -24.20 8.41
CA CYS A 297 14.68 -24.82 9.52
C CYS A 297 13.25 -24.29 9.58
N VAL A 298 12.31 -25.16 9.95
CA VAL A 298 10.90 -24.78 10.12
C VAL A 298 10.73 -23.94 11.38
N LYS A 299 10.05 -22.79 11.25
CA LYS A 299 9.63 -21.92 12.35
C LYS A 299 8.11 -21.86 12.46
N PRO A 300 7.56 -21.56 13.65
CA PRO A 300 6.13 -21.30 13.80
C PRO A 300 5.67 -20.13 12.92
N VAL A 301 4.39 -20.13 12.58
CA VAL A 301 3.74 -18.98 11.93
C VAL A 301 3.66 -17.81 12.92
N GLN A 302 4.13 -16.65 12.48
CA GLN A 302 4.04 -15.40 13.21
C GLN A 302 2.77 -14.64 12.81
N ASN A 303 2.21 -13.91 13.79
CA ASN A 303 0.99 -13.12 13.65
C ASN A 303 -0.27 -13.90 13.19
N THR A 304 -0.38 -15.17 13.58
CA THR A 304 -1.56 -16.00 13.28
C THR A 304 -2.86 -15.28 13.68
N ASN A 305 -3.84 -15.28 12.77
CA ASN A 305 -5.14 -14.60 12.90
C ASN A 305 -5.04 -13.09 13.19
N GLY A 306 -3.92 -12.44 12.85
CA GLY A 306 -3.71 -11.02 13.12
C GLY A 306 -3.69 -10.70 14.62
N SER A 307 -3.33 -11.68 15.45
CA SER A 307 -3.39 -11.57 16.92
C SER A 307 -2.46 -10.51 17.51
N TYR A 308 -1.41 -10.12 16.79
CA TYR A 308 -0.45 -9.10 17.21
C TYR A 308 -0.56 -7.81 16.40
N TYR A 309 -0.78 -7.92 15.10
CA TYR A 309 -0.91 -6.79 14.18
C TYR A 309 -1.98 -7.04 13.13
N TYR A 310 -2.81 -6.02 12.88
CA TYR A 310 -3.76 -5.98 11.78
C TYR A 310 -4.01 -4.52 11.37
N VAL A 311 -4.49 -4.35 10.15
CA VAL A 311 -5.00 -3.09 9.58
C VAL A 311 -6.52 -3.15 9.61
N GLY A 312 -7.17 -2.11 10.12
CA GLY A 312 -8.64 -2.00 10.11
C GLY A 312 -9.15 -1.52 8.76
N LEU A 313 -10.25 -2.11 8.29
CA LEU A 313 -10.94 -1.76 7.04
C LEU A 313 -12.08 -0.78 7.30
#